data_AF-A0A7L0CRL3-F1
#
_entry.id   AF-A0A7L0CRL3-F1
#
_cell.length_a   1.000
_cell.length_b   1.000
_cell.length_c   1.000
_cell.angle_alpha   90.00
_cell.angle_beta   90.00
_cell.angle_gamma   90.00
#
_symmetry.space_group_name_H-M   'P 1'
#
loop_
_entity.id
_entity.type
_entity.pdbx_description
1 polymer ?
#
loop_
_entity_poly.entity_id
_entity_poly.type
_entity_poly.pdbx_seq_one_letter_code
_entity_poly.pdbx_strand_id
1 'polypeptide(L)'
;DPDTGDNGLLLYSLVNNQMNEFDIDENTGQIFTVSVAGKSGTFHLEIQAADQGTRRLTAQTTVTVTVDSSSSNNMVVAVLNQKINVVEKNIAEVQRVLEDKLAWNVYIIDVYSNESERKARSSTDVTYVKILAFDEANQEVPAENVKRKLREQKSNIEGELNKIFSTSVTAAIEEAPAQSASPELIATIVLGVLLACTLIACLAYVLFTIRKKRYTENKQAETLKGIDNLYATAENGSLRSLEKPEHTNN
;
A
#
# COMPACT_ATOMS: atom_id res chain seq x y z
N ASP A 1 17.96 31.32 -25.35
CA ASP A 1 18.83 32.18 -26.17
C ASP A 1 18.73 31.71 -27.62
N PRO A 2 18.45 32.54 -28.64
CA PRO A 2 18.34 32.08 -30.02
C PRO A 2 19.70 32.05 -30.75
N ASP A 3 20.80 31.89 -30.02
CA ASP A 3 22.13 31.75 -30.60
C ASP A 3 22.37 30.32 -31.10
N THR A 4 23.05 30.21 -32.24
CA THR A 4 23.41 28.92 -32.88
C THR A 4 24.92 28.69 -32.77
N GLY A 5 25.34 27.42 -32.71
CA GLY A 5 26.74 27.04 -32.47
C GLY A 5 27.10 27.08 -30.98
N ASP A 6 28.38 27.28 -30.66
CA ASP A 6 28.90 27.27 -29.28
C ASP A 6 28.23 28.32 -28.37
N ASN A 7 27.76 29.44 -28.95
CA ASN A 7 26.99 30.46 -28.21
C ASN A 7 25.59 29.98 -27.78
N GLY A 8 25.09 28.88 -28.37
CA GLY A 8 23.85 28.24 -27.93
C GLY A 8 24.05 27.24 -26.79
N LEU A 9 25.29 26.92 -26.43
CA LEU A 9 25.63 26.00 -25.34
C LEU A 9 25.82 26.79 -24.04
N LEU A 10 24.96 26.51 -23.06
CA LEU A 10 25.01 27.12 -21.74
C LEU A 10 25.66 26.17 -20.74
N LEU A 11 26.54 26.72 -19.89
CA LEU A 11 27.07 26.04 -18.71
C LEU A 11 26.39 26.59 -17.46
N TYR A 12 25.94 25.69 -16.60
CA TYR A 12 25.24 26.00 -15.35
C TYR A 12 26.16 25.80 -14.15
N SER A 13 26.05 26.68 -13.14
CA SER A 13 26.85 26.59 -11.92
C SER A 13 26.15 27.25 -10.73
N LEU A 14 26.51 26.83 -9.51
CA LEU A 14 26.12 27.50 -8.27
C LEU A 14 27.12 28.62 -7.96
N VAL A 15 26.64 29.86 -7.82
CA VAL A 15 27.47 31.06 -7.62
C VAL A 15 28.12 31.06 -6.24
N ASN A 16 27.39 30.61 -5.22
CA ASN A 16 27.85 30.59 -3.84
C ASN A 16 27.62 29.20 -3.22
N ASN A 17 28.36 28.20 -3.73
CA ASN A 17 28.28 26.81 -3.27
C ASN A 17 28.97 26.58 -1.90
N GLN A 18 28.63 27.39 -0.90
CA GLN A 18 29.06 27.16 0.49
C GLN A 18 28.27 26.01 1.14
N MET A 19 27.13 25.67 0.55
CA MET A 19 26.19 24.67 1.01
C MET A 19 26.40 23.36 0.23
N ASN A 20 27.15 22.41 0.82
CA ASN A 20 27.37 21.05 0.28
C ASN A 20 26.07 20.17 0.25
N GLU A 21 24.92 20.79 0.41
CA GLU A 21 23.59 20.18 0.40
C GLU A 21 23.11 19.86 -1.02
N PHE A 22 23.49 20.69 -1.99
CA PHE A 22 22.98 20.65 -3.36
C PHE A 22 24.12 20.83 -4.37
N ASP A 23 23.91 20.32 -5.57
CA ASP A 23 24.82 20.52 -6.69
C ASP A 23 24.03 20.56 -8.00
N ILE A 24 24.68 20.97 -9.10
CA ILE A 24 24.06 21.19 -10.39
C ILE A 24 24.87 20.55 -11.51
N ASP A 25 24.20 19.82 -12.40
CA ASP A 25 24.82 19.31 -13.61
C ASP A 25 25.10 20.48 -14.58
N GLU A 26 26.38 20.67 -14.90
CA GLU A 26 26.85 21.83 -15.66
C GLU A 26 26.26 21.94 -17.07
N ASN A 27 25.82 20.82 -17.67
CA ASN A 27 25.38 20.77 -19.07
C ASN A 27 23.85 20.83 -19.19
N THR A 28 23.14 20.32 -18.20
CA THR A 28 21.67 20.22 -18.21
C THR A 28 20.98 21.23 -17.29
N GLY A 29 21.72 21.80 -16.33
CA GLY A 29 21.16 22.65 -15.28
C GLY A 29 20.32 21.88 -14.26
N GLN A 30 20.37 20.55 -14.26
CA GLN A 30 19.65 19.73 -13.29
C GLN A 30 20.27 19.89 -11.90
N ILE A 31 19.48 20.41 -10.96
CA ILE A 31 19.85 20.50 -9.55
C ILE A 31 19.56 19.15 -8.88
N PHE A 32 20.49 18.63 -8.10
CA PHE A 32 20.32 17.41 -7.32
C PHE A 32 20.76 17.60 -5.87
N THR A 33 20.22 16.75 -5.00
CA THR A 33 20.58 16.73 -3.59
C THR A 33 21.87 15.94 -3.39
N VAL A 34 22.77 16.46 -2.56
CA VAL A 34 24.03 15.82 -2.17
C VAL A 34 23.93 15.30 -0.72
N SER A 35 23.55 16.16 0.22
CA SER A 35 23.47 15.80 1.64
C SER A 35 22.46 16.65 2.41
N VAL A 36 21.18 16.28 2.29
CA VAL A 36 20.05 16.92 2.98
C VAL A 36 19.45 16.07 4.11
N ALA A 37 20.02 14.89 4.38
CA ALA A 37 19.53 14.01 5.45
C ALA A 37 19.60 14.70 6.82
N GLY A 38 18.49 14.71 7.56
CA GLY A 38 18.38 15.36 8.86
C GLY A 38 18.36 16.90 8.82
N LYS A 39 18.27 17.51 7.63
CA LYS A 39 18.13 18.96 7.46
C LYS A 39 16.67 19.31 7.22
N SER A 40 16.28 20.50 7.64
CA SER A 40 14.96 21.09 7.40
C SER A 40 15.09 22.60 7.26
N GLY A 41 14.30 23.20 6.39
CA GLY A 41 14.26 24.65 6.19
C GLY A 41 14.37 25.04 4.72
N THR A 42 14.47 26.34 4.49
CA THR A 42 14.53 26.94 3.16
C THR A 42 15.97 27.30 2.80
N PHE A 43 16.41 26.86 1.64
CA PHE A 43 17.72 27.09 1.06
C PHE A 43 17.56 27.95 -0.19
N HIS A 44 18.39 28.98 -0.34
CA HIS A 44 18.39 29.84 -1.52
C HIS A 44 19.64 29.54 -2.34
N LEU A 45 19.44 28.94 -3.51
CA LEU A 45 20.49 28.57 -4.45
C LEU A 45 20.60 29.65 -5.51
N GLU A 46 21.73 30.34 -5.55
CA GLU A 46 22.05 31.29 -6.62
C GLU A 46 22.70 30.53 -7.77
N ILE A 47 22.02 30.51 -8.92
CA ILE A 47 22.41 29.75 -10.10
C ILE A 47 22.83 30.73 -11.19
N GLN A 48 23.94 30.42 -11.86
CA GLN A 48 24.43 31.13 -13.02
C GLN A 48 24.36 30.24 -14.26
N ALA A 49 23.88 30.81 -15.36
CA ALA A 49 24.08 30.29 -16.71
C ALA A 49 25.09 31.17 -17.45
N ALA A 50 26.07 30.55 -18.09
CA ALA A 50 27.10 31.24 -18.88
C ALA A 50 27.16 30.66 -20.30
N ASP A 51 27.22 31.52 -21.31
CA ASP A 51 27.52 31.09 -22.68
C ASP A 51 29.00 30.67 -22.83
N GLN A 52 29.32 30.04 -23.95
CA GLN A 52 30.69 29.64 -24.30
C GLN A 52 31.38 30.60 -25.27
N GLY A 53 30.89 31.83 -25.41
CA GLY A 53 31.48 32.82 -26.30
C GLY A 53 32.88 33.29 -25.83
N THR A 54 33.67 33.85 -26.75
CA THR A 54 34.98 34.45 -26.44
C THR A 54 34.88 35.58 -25.41
N ARG A 55 33.73 36.25 -25.36
CA ARG A 55 33.33 37.17 -24.29
C ARG A 55 32.10 36.58 -23.61
N ARG A 56 32.31 35.83 -22.54
CA ARG A 56 31.24 35.12 -21.84
C ARG A 56 30.20 36.09 -21.30
N LEU A 57 28.94 35.93 -21.71
CA LEU A 57 27.81 36.56 -21.02
C LEU A 57 27.27 35.60 -19.97
N THR A 58 26.77 36.17 -18.87
CA THR A 58 26.23 35.41 -17.75
C THR A 58 24.88 35.96 -17.32
N ALA A 59 23.97 35.08 -16.96
CA ALA A 59 22.71 35.41 -16.31
C ALA A 59 22.61 34.65 -14.98
N GLN A 60 22.02 35.27 -13.96
CA GLN A 60 21.86 34.68 -12.63
C GLN A 60 20.39 34.67 -12.22
N THR A 61 20.01 33.66 -11.44
CA THR A 61 18.67 33.54 -10.84
C THR A 61 18.76 32.86 -9.47
N THR A 62 17.73 33.03 -8.64
CA THR A 62 17.64 32.38 -7.33
C THR A 62 16.58 31.30 -7.36
N VAL A 63 16.97 30.06 -7.05
CA VAL A 63 16.07 28.93 -6.82
C VAL A 63 15.89 28.75 -5.32
N THR A 64 14.64 28.70 -4.88
CA THR A 64 14.30 28.45 -3.47
C THR A 64 13.96 26.97 -3.31
N VAL A 65 14.71 26.28 -2.47
CA VAL A 65 14.50 24.85 -2.15
C VAL A 65 14.06 24.73 -0.70
N THR A 66 12.88 24.18 -0.47
CA THR A 66 12.40 23.86 0.88
C THR A 66 12.63 22.37 1.14
N VAL A 67 13.44 22.06 2.15
CA VAL A 67 13.60 20.70 2.66
C VAL A 67 12.70 20.56 3.88
N ASP A 68 11.72 19.67 3.79
CA ASP A 68 10.83 19.34 4.88
C ASP A 68 11.10 17.91 5.35
N SER A 69 11.07 17.70 6.67
CA SER A 69 11.09 16.36 7.28
C SER A 69 9.78 15.58 7.10
N SER A 70 8.85 16.13 6.31
CA SER A 70 7.52 15.57 6.02
C SER A 70 7.57 14.08 5.73
N SER A 71 6.61 13.36 6.33
CA SER A 71 6.52 11.92 6.13
C SER A 71 5.92 11.64 4.75
N SER A 72 6.48 10.70 4.00
CA SER A 72 5.88 10.23 2.74
C SER A 72 4.43 9.73 2.90
N ASN A 73 3.96 9.53 4.14
CA ASN A 73 2.65 9.00 4.47
C ASN A 73 1.49 9.97 4.18
N ASN A 74 1.71 11.29 4.15
CA ASN A 74 0.64 12.24 3.81
C ASN A 74 0.62 12.66 2.34
N MET A 75 1.55 12.16 1.53
CA MET A 75 1.54 12.40 0.09
C MET A 75 0.31 11.76 -0.54
N VAL A 76 -0.34 12.48 -1.45
CA VAL A 76 -1.51 12.01 -2.19
C VAL A 76 -1.19 11.99 -3.67
N VAL A 77 -1.62 10.95 -4.38
CA VAL A 77 -1.47 10.85 -5.82
C VAL A 77 -2.80 11.18 -6.49
N ALA A 78 -2.81 12.28 -7.25
CA ALA A 78 -3.88 12.65 -8.14
C ALA A 78 -3.58 12.10 -9.55
N VAL A 79 -4.61 11.58 -10.22
CA VAL A 79 -4.50 10.98 -11.54
C VAL A 79 -5.28 11.84 -12.51
N LEU A 80 -4.58 12.36 -13.53
CA LEU A 80 -5.15 13.15 -14.61
C LEU A 80 -5.15 12.31 -15.88
N ASN A 81 -6.28 12.22 -16.58
CA ASN A 81 -6.39 11.59 -17.91
C ASN A 81 -5.79 12.48 -19.03
N GLN A 82 -4.57 12.97 -18.82
CA GLN A 82 -3.84 13.83 -19.74
C GLN A 82 -2.43 13.28 -19.92
N LYS A 83 -1.83 13.56 -21.08
CA LYS A 83 -0.44 13.19 -21.37
C LYS A 83 0.54 13.97 -20.49
N ILE A 84 1.62 13.32 -20.07
CA ILE A 84 2.59 13.91 -19.13
C ILE A 84 3.17 15.23 -19.64
N ASN A 85 3.55 15.31 -20.92
CA ASN A 85 4.09 16.52 -21.51
C ASN A 85 3.09 17.70 -21.51
N VAL A 86 1.79 17.40 -21.57
CA VAL A 86 0.73 18.42 -21.50
C VAL A 86 0.55 18.88 -20.05
N VAL A 87 0.60 17.95 -19.09
CA VAL A 87 0.51 18.26 -17.66
C VAL A 87 1.72 19.07 -17.21
N GLU A 88 2.94 18.65 -17.54
CA GLU A 88 4.19 19.34 -17.21
C GLU A 88 4.21 20.78 -17.76
N LYS A 89 3.76 20.98 -19.02
CA LYS A 89 3.68 22.31 -19.62
C LYS A 89 2.74 23.25 -18.88
N ASN A 90 1.72 22.72 -18.21
CA ASN A 90 0.71 23.49 -17.48
C ASN A 90 0.80 23.28 -15.95
N ILE A 91 1.94 22.81 -15.43
CA ILE A 91 2.03 22.34 -14.05
C ILE A 91 1.77 23.45 -13.03
N ALA A 92 2.17 24.68 -13.34
CA ALA A 92 1.90 25.85 -12.51
C ALA A 92 0.40 26.16 -12.43
N GLU A 93 -0.35 25.99 -13.53
CA GLU A 93 -1.80 26.18 -13.53
C GLU A 93 -2.51 25.03 -12.80
N VAL A 94 -2.01 23.80 -12.93
CA VAL A 94 -2.51 22.66 -12.13
C VAL A 94 -2.34 22.94 -10.64
N GLN A 95 -1.14 23.37 -10.23
CA GLN A 95 -0.87 23.74 -8.84
C GLN A 95 -1.81 24.85 -8.37
N ARG A 96 -1.95 25.93 -9.15
CA ARG A 96 -2.83 27.06 -8.83
C ARG A 96 -4.28 26.64 -8.63
N VAL A 97 -4.81 25.76 -9.49
CA VAL A 97 -6.17 25.23 -9.36
C VAL A 97 -6.31 24.39 -8.09
N LEU A 98 -5.32 23.56 -7.76
CA LEU A 98 -5.35 22.76 -6.54
C LEU A 98 -5.28 23.66 -5.29
N GLU A 99 -4.42 24.67 -5.26
CA GLU A 99 -4.33 25.63 -4.16
C GLU A 99 -5.65 26.40 -3.98
N ASP A 100 -6.24 26.89 -5.07
CA ASP A 100 -7.52 27.61 -5.04
C ASP A 100 -8.67 26.73 -4.52
N LYS A 101 -8.82 25.51 -5.06
CA LYS A 101 -9.94 24.63 -4.68
C LYS A 101 -9.74 23.97 -3.32
N LEU A 102 -8.50 23.68 -2.94
CA LEU A 102 -8.19 23.08 -1.65
C LEU A 102 -7.97 24.12 -0.55
N ALA A 103 -7.86 25.41 -0.87
CA ALA A 103 -7.58 26.48 0.11
C ALA A 103 -6.41 26.12 1.05
N TRP A 104 -5.37 25.51 0.48
CA TRP A 104 -4.15 25.04 1.15
C TRP A 104 -2.96 25.30 0.23
N ASN A 105 -1.77 25.41 0.81
CA ASN A 105 -0.54 25.45 0.04
C ASN A 105 -0.28 24.04 -0.50
N VAL A 106 -0.15 23.88 -1.82
CA VAL A 106 0.01 22.55 -2.46
C VAL A 106 1.35 22.49 -3.17
N TYR A 107 2.18 21.54 -2.77
CA TYR A 107 3.44 21.24 -3.43
C TYR A 107 3.29 20.02 -4.32
N ILE A 108 3.62 20.16 -5.60
CA ILE A 108 3.74 19.04 -6.52
C ILE A 108 5.14 18.47 -6.38
N ILE A 109 5.23 17.26 -5.82
CA ILE A 109 6.48 16.58 -5.50
C ILE A 109 7.01 15.79 -6.70
N ASP A 110 6.11 15.22 -7.50
CA ASP A 110 6.46 14.31 -8.58
C ASP A 110 5.37 14.29 -9.65
N VAL A 111 5.76 14.16 -10.92
CA VAL A 111 4.86 14.03 -12.06
C VAL A 111 5.38 12.91 -12.94
N TYR A 112 4.58 11.86 -13.14
CA TYR A 112 5.01 10.68 -13.88
C TYR A 112 3.86 10.02 -14.64
N SER A 113 4.18 9.36 -15.76
CA SER A 113 3.29 8.42 -16.45
C SER A 113 3.80 7.01 -16.16
N ASN A 114 2.90 6.07 -15.90
CA ASN A 114 3.22 4.68 -15.54
C ASN A 114 3.94 3.91 -16.66
N GLU A 115 5.26 4.03 -16.73
CA GLU A 115 6.13 2.94 -17.14
C GLU A 115 7.27 2.89 -16.15
N SER A 116 7.49 1.70 -15.58
CA SER A 116 8.62 1.31 -14.74
C SER A 116 9.86 2.15 -15.05
N GLU A 117 10.27 2.98 -14.10
CA GLU A 117 11.57 3.65 -14.04
C GLU A 117 12.15 4.17 -15.38
N ARG A 118 11.86 5.44 -15.70
CA ARG A 118 12.73 6.32 -16.49
C ARG A 118 13.14 5.87 -17.91
N LYS A 119 12.46 4.93 -18.59
CA LYS A 119 12.99 4.41 -19.87
C LYS A 119 12.10 4.25 -21.09
N ALA A 120 10.85 4.71 -21.12
CA ALA A 120 10.14 4.72 -22.40
C ALA A 120 9.24 5.95 -22.58
N ARG A 121 9.32 6.51 -23.80
CA ARG A 121 8.51 7.62 -24.31
C ARG A 121 7.10 7.14 -24.70
N SER A 122 6.50 6.26 -23.90
CA SER A 122 5.12 5.80 -24.13
C SER A 122 4.21 6.59 -23.20
N SER A 123 3.75 7.74 -23.69
CA SER A 123 2.74 8.51 -22.97
C SER A 123 1.44 7.71 -23.00
N THR A 124 1.08 7.08 -21.88
CA THR A 124 -0.33 6.81 -21.61
C THR A 124 -1.06 8.16 -21.62
N ASP A 125 -2.35 8.17 -21.94
CA ASP A 125 -3.20 9.37 -21.78
C ASP A 125 -3.52 9.61 -20.29
N VAL A 126 -2.59 9.26 -19.39
CA VAL A 126 -2.73 9.31 -17.94
C VAL A 126 -1.43 9.78 -17.32
N THR A 127 -1.54 10.75 -16.41
CA THR A 127 -0.43 11.29 -15.63
C THR A 127 -0.78 11.25 -14.15
N TYR A 128 0.19 10.84 -13.35
CA TYR A 128 0.13 10.80 -11.91
C TYR A 128 0.86 12.01 -11.37
N VAL A 129 0.22 12.74 -10.48
CA VAL A 129 0.73 13.95 -9.84
C VAL A 129 0.75 13.68 -8.34
N LYS A 130 1.96 13.53 -7.78
CA LYS A 130 2.16 13.35 -6.35
C LYS A 130 2.20 14.72 -5.69
N ILE A 131 1.29 14.93 -4.74
CA ILE A 131 1.12 16.21 -4.06
C ILE A 131 1.29 16.07 -2.55
N LEU A 132 1.72 17.16 -1.93
CA LEU A 132 1.73 17.36 -0.49
C LEU A 132 1.05 18.70 -0.18
N ALA A 133 0.23 18.76 0.87
CA ALA A 133 -0.52 19.96 1.21
C ALA A 133 -0.18 20.45 2.62
N PHE A 134 -0.17 21.78 2.80
CA PHE A 134 0.07 22.46 4.07
C PHE A 134 -1.03 23.47 4.33
N ASP A 135 -1.44 23.60 5.59
CA ASP A 135 -2.41 24.61 6.00
C ASP A 135 -1.79 26.01 6.08
N GLU A 136 -2.60 27.00 6.45
CA GLU A 136 -2.16 28.40 6.61
C GLU A 136 -1.10 28.59 7.71
N ALA A 137 -0.99 27.64 8.64
CA ALA A 137 0.03 27.63 9.69
C ALA A 137 1.30 26.85 9.26
N ASN A 138 1.41 26.48 7.98
CA ASN A 138 2.47 25.65 7.42
C ASN A 138 2.59 24.28 8.11
N GLN A 139 1.47 23.72 8.58
CA GLN A 139 1.43 22.35 9.07
C GLN A 139 0.99 21.40 7.97
N GLU A 140 1.68 20.26 7.87
CA GLU A 140 1.37 19.21 6.91
C GLU A 140 -0.07 18.70 7.12
N VAL A 141 -0.87 18.74 6.06
CA VAL A 141 -2.26 18.28 6.10
C VAL A 141 -2.29 16.76 5.94
N PRO A 142 -2.96 16.01 6.82
CA PRO A 142 -3.05 14.55 6.70
C PRO A 142 -3.63 14.10 5.35
N ALA A 143 -3.07 13.03 4.77
CA ALA A 143 -3.49 12.52 3.46
C ALA A 143 -5.01 12.33 3.35
N GLU A 144 -5.67 11.79 4.39
CA GLU A 144 -7.12 11.57 4.37
C GLU A 144 -7.93 12.86 4.26
N ASN A 145 -7.45 13.96 4.85
CA ASN A 145 -8.08 15.27 4.71
C ASN A 145 -7.91 15.81 3.29
N VAL A 146 -6.72 15.64 2.71
CA VAL A 146 -6.43 15.99 1.31
C VAL A 146 -7.32 15.20 0.35
N LYS A 147 -7.36 13.87 0.50
CA LYS A 147 -8.21 13.00 -0.32
C LYS A 147 -9.70 13.35 -0.19
N ARG A 148 -10.17 13.62 1.04
CA ARG A 148 -11.55 14.03 1.28
C ARG A 148 -11.88 15.33 0.55
N LYS A 149 -11.04 16.35 0.67
CA LYS A 149 -11.28 17.66 0.03
C LYS A 149 -11.17 17.59 -1.49
N LEU A 150 -10.25 16.79 -2.03
CA LEU A 150 -10.18 16.47 -3.46
C LEU A 150 -11.46 15.81 -3.98
N ARG A 151 -12.06 14.87 -3.22
CA ARG A 151 -13.35 14.25 -3.57
C ARG A 151 -14.50 15.26 -3.52
N GLU A 152 -14.56 16.09 -2.48
CA GLU A 152 -15.58 17.14 -2.31
C GLU A 152 -15.51 18.19 -3.44
N GLN A 153 -14.30 18.56 -3.86
CA GLN A 153 -14.08 19.59 -4.88
C GLN A 153 -13.90 19.02 -6.29
N LYS A 154 -14.10 17.72 -6.50
CA LYS A 154 -13.79 17.02 -7.76
C LYS A 154 -14.34 17.74 -8.99
N SER A 155 -15.65 18.03 -9.00
CA SER A 155 -16.30 18.69 -10.15
C SER A 155 -15.78 20.11 -10.39
N ASN A 156 -15.39 20.83 -9.34
CA ASN A 156 -14.86 22.19 -9.46
C ASN A 156 -13.43 22.17 -10.00
N ILE A 157 -12.61 21.22 -9.54
CA ILE A 157 -11.24 21.00 -10.02
C ILE A 157 -11.29 20.60 -11.50
N GLU A 158 -12.07 19.58 -11.85
CA GLU A 158 -12.22 19.13 -13.25
C GLU A 158 -12.73 20.28 -14.14
N GLY A 159 -13.70 21.06 -13.66
CA GLY A 159 -14.23 22.23 -14.38
C GLY A 159 -13.18 23.29 -14.71
N GLU A 160 -12.27 23.61 -13.78
CA GLU A 160 -11.18 24.56 -14.04
C GLU A 160 -10.07 23.95 -14.90
N LEU A 161 -9.68 22.70 -14.64
CA LEU A 161 -8.67 22.01 -15.43
C LEU A 161 -9.11 21.81 -16.89
N ASN A 162 -10.40 21.62 -17.16
CA ASN A 162 -10.94 21.56 -18.52
C ASN A 162 -10.65 22.82 -19.33
N LYS A 163 -10.67 23.99 -18.69
CA LYS A 163 -10.36 25.27 -19.34
C LYS A 163 -8.88 25.37 -19.71
N ILE A 164 -8.01 24.78 -18.90
CA ILE A 164 -6.56 24.77 -19.11
C ILE A 164 -6.18 23.77 -20.21
N PHE A 165 -6.68 22.54 -20.12
CA PHE A 165 -6.32 21.46 -21.04
C PHE A 165 -7.16 21.43 -22.32
N SER A 166 -8.18 22.28 -22.42
CA SER A 166 -9.10 22.35 -23.57
C SER A 166 -9.74 21.00 -23.95
N THR A 167 -9.78 20.07 -23.00
CA THR A 167 -10.31 18.71 -23.13
C THR A 167 -10.91 18.29 -21.79
N SER A 168 -11.72 17.22 -21.79
CA SER A 168 -12.32 16.71 -20.56
C SER A 168 -11.25 16.05 -19.69
N VAL A 169 -11.10 16.56 -18.48
CA VAL A 169 -10.20 16.11 -17.43
C VAL A 169 -10.99 15.30 -16.43
N THR A 170 -10.56 14.09 -16.15
CA THR A 170 -11.00 13.30 -15.00
C THR A 170 -9.87 13.26 -13.99
N ALA A 171 -10.15 13.77 -12.79
CA ALA A 171 -9.23 13.72 -11.66
C ALA A 171 -9.67 12.57 -10.74
N ALA A 172 -8.88 11.48 -10.73
CA ALA A 172 -9.05 10.39 -9.77
C ALA A 172 -7.98 10.48 -8.68
N ILE A 173 -8.21 9.81 -7.55
CA ILE A 173 -7.23 9.68 -6.47
C ILE A 173 -6.77 8.23 -6.48
N GLU A 174 -5.47 7.99 -6.56
CA GLU A 174 -4.93 6.64 -6.40
C GLU A 174 -4.97 6.30 -4.91
N GLU A 175 -5.72 5.26 -4.56
CA GLU A 175 -5.61 4.66 -3.24
C GLU A 175 -4.33 3.83 -3.24
N ALA A 176 -3.38 4.19 -2.37
CA ALA A 176 -2.26 3.29 -2.09
C ALA A 176 -2.85 1.91 -1.79
N PRO A 177 -2.38 0.83 -2.44
CA PRO A 177 -2.88 -0.50 -2.14
C PRO A 177 -2.82 -0.69 -0.63
N ALA A 178 -3.96 -1.05 -0.03
CA ALA A 178 -4.05 -1.29 1.41
C ALA A 178 -2.80 -2.07 1.81
N GLN A 179 -1.97 -1.51 2.70
CA GLN A 179 -0.73 -2.14 3.12
C GLN A 179 -1.09 -3.59 3.44
N SER A 180 -0.65 -4.52 2.60
CA SER A 180 -0.80 -5.94 2.89
C SER A 180 -0.14 -6.10 4.23
N ALA A 181 -0.90 -6.56 5.24
CA ALA A 181 -0.42 -6.68 6.60
C ALA A 181 1.01 -7.23 6.60
N SER A 182 1.89 -6.64 7.41
CA SER A 182 3.30 -7.03 7.40
C SER A 182 3.42 -8.56 7.49
N PRO A 183 4.39 -9.20 6.83
CA PRO A 183 4.57 -10.65 6.89
C PRO A 183 4.56 -11.19 8.34
N GLU A 184 5.02 -10.38 9.29
CA GLU A 184 4.98 -10.64 10.73
C GLU A 184 3.54 -10.69 11.29
N LEU A 185 2.67 -9.73 10.96
CA LEU A 185 1.27 -9.75 11.37
C LEU A 185 0.53 -10.96 10.77
N ILE A 186 0.79 -11.28 9.50
CA ILE A 186 0.19 -12.45 8.84
C ILE A 186 0.65 -13.74 9.52
N ALA A 187 1.94 -13.89 9.80
CA ALA A 187 2.49 -15.06 10.48
C ALA A 187 1.87 -15.24 11.88
N THR A 188 1.71 -14.15 12.64
CA THR A 188 1.11 -14.19 13.98
C THR A 188 -0.36 -14.64 13.93
N ILE A 189 -1.14 -14.12 12.97
CA ILE A 189 -2.55 -14.52 12.79
C ILE A 189 -2.65 -16.00 12.41
N VAL A 190 -1.85 -16.44 11.42
CA VAL A 190 -1.84 -17.84 10.96
C VAL A 190 -1.45 -18.79 12.10
N LEU A 191 -0.43 -18.46 12.87
CA LEU A 191 0.00 -19.26 14.02
C LEU A 191 -1.09 -19.34 15.09
N GLY A 192 -1.77 -18.22 15.38
CA GLY A 192 -2.89 -18.18 16.32
C GLY A 192 -4.06 -19.06 15.89
N VAL A 193 -4.42 -19.02 14.61
CA VAL A 193 -5.50 -19.87 14.04
C VAL A 193 -5.12 -21.35 14.08
N LEU A 194 -3.89 -21.70 13.69
CA LEU A 194 -3.40 -23.09 13.74
C LEU A 194 -3.40 -23.63 15.18
N LEU A 195 -3.00 -22.81 16.15
CA LEU A 195 -3.00 -23.20 17.56
C LEU A 195 -4.43 -23.38 18.09
N ALA A 196 -5.38 -22.53 17.71
CA ALA A 196 -6.78 -22.70 18.06
C ALA A 196 -7.38 -23.99 17.44
N CYS A 197 -7.12 -24.25 16.15
CA CYS A 197 -7.60 -25.45 15.48
C CYS A 197 -7.05 -26.74 16.09
N THR A 198 -5.76 -26.75 16.47
CA THR A 198 -5.14 -27.91 17.12
C THR A 198 -5.70 -28.17 18.51
N LEU A 199 -5.93 -27.12 19.31
CA LEU A 199 -6.60 -27.25 20.62
C LEU A 199 -8.03 -27.79 20.48
N ILE A 200 -8.80 -27.32 19.50
CA ILE A 200 -10.16 -27.81 19.23
C ILE A 200 -10.13 -29.29 18.83
N ALA A 201 -9.21 -29.70 17.95
CA ALA A 201 -9.05 -31.09 17.54
C ALA A 201 -8.64 -31.99 18.71
N CYS A 202 -7.73 -31.53 19.58
CA CYS A 202 -7.35 -32.24 20.81
C CYS A 202 -8.54 -32.42 21.76
N LEU A 203 -9.33 -31.36 21.99
CA LEU A 203 -10.53 -31.43 22.83
C LEU A 203 -11.55 -32.42 22.26
N ALA A 204 -11.78 -32.40 20.94
CA ALA A 204 -12.66 -33.34 20.27
C ALA A 204 -12.17 -34.79 20.41
N TYR A 205 -10.86 -35.02 20.29
CA TYR A 205 -10.25 -36.34 20.47
C TYR A 205 -10.37 -36.85 21.91
N VAL A 206 -10.12 -36.00 22.91
CA VAL A 206 -10.31 -36.34 24.33
C VAL A 206 -11.79 -36.66 24.61
N LEU A 207 -12.72 -35.86 24.11
CA LEU A 207 -14.15 -36.14 24.22
C LEU A 207 -14.54 -37.46 23.55
N PHE A 208 -13.98 -37.74 22.38
CA PHE A 208 -14.21 -39.00 21.66
C PHE A 208 -13.70 -40.21 22.44
N THR A 209 -12.48 -40.14 22.99
CA THR A 209 -11.90 -41.24 23.78
C THR A 209 -12.66 -41.47 25.08
N ILE A 210 -13.10 -40.40 25.77
CA ILE A 210 -13.98 -40.50 26.95
C ILE A 210 -15.32 -41.16 26.57
N ARG A 211 -15.95 -40.73 25.47
CA ARG A 211 -17.21 -41.33 24.99
C ARG A 211 -17.04 -42.80 24.61
N LYS A 212 -15.96 -43.15 23.92
CA LYS A 212 -15.63 -44.53 23.55
C LYS A 212 -15.46 -45.40 24.79
N LYS A 213 -14.73 -44.93 25.81
CA LYS A 213 -14.55 -45.65 27.08
C LYS A 213 -15.89 -45.89 27.79
N ARG A 214 -16.74 -44.86 27.92
CA ARG A 214 -18.08 -45.00 28.51
C ARG A 214 -18.98 -45.97 27.73
N TYR A 215 -18.91 -45.95 26.39
CA TYR A 215 -19.66 -46.88 25.55
C TYR A 215 -19.20 -48.34 25.77
N THR A 216 -17.89 -48.58 25.87
CA THR A 216 -17.34 -49.91 26.14
C THR A 216 -17.70 -50.42 27.54
N GLU A 217 -17.62 -49.56 28.57
CA GLU A 217 -18.01 -49.89 29.95
C GLU A 217 -19.51 -50.22 30.06
N ASN A 218 -20.37 -49.41 29.42
CA ASN A 218 -21.81 -49.68 29.38
C ASN A 218 -22.14 -50.99 28.65
N LYS A 219 -21.48 -51.28 27.53
CA LYS A 219 -21.67 -52.53 26.78
C LYS A 219 -21.22 -53.76 27.58
N GLN A 220 -20.14 -53.65 28.35
CA GLN A 220 -19.69 -54.71 29.27
C GLN A 220 -20.68 -54.92 30.43
N ALA A 221 -21.24 -53.84 30.97
CA ALA A 221 -22.26 -53.92 32.01
C ALA A 221 -23.58 -54.54 31.52
N GLU A 222 -24.00 -54.26 30.29
CA GLU A 222 -25.19 -54.88 29.67
C GLU A 222 -24.98 -56.37 29.36
N THR A 223 -23.79 -56.75 28.88
CA THR A 223 -23.47 -58.18 28.65
C THR A 223 -23.39 -58.96 29.95
N LEU A 224 -22.84 -58.39 31.03
CA LEU A 224 -22.81 -59.02 32.34
C LEU A 224 -24.24 -59.21 32.91
N LYS A 225 -25.10 -58.19 32.84
CA LYS A 225 -26.52 -58.31 33.23
C LYS A 225 -27.31 -59.31 32.38
N GLY A 226 -26.98 -59.42 31.09
CA GLY A 226 -27.59 -60.41 30.20
C GLY A 226 -27.23 -61.85 30.57
N ILE A 227 -26.00 -62.07 31.06
CA ILE A 227 -25.53 -63.38 31.53
C ILE A 227 -26.19 -63.74 32.88
N ASP A 228 -26.30 -62.79 33.81
CA ASP A 228 -26.99 -63.01 35.09
C ASP A 228 -28.48 -63.38 34.89
N ASN A 229 -29.16 -62.75 33.92
CA ASN A 229 -30.54 -63.09 33.56
C ASN A 229 -30.66 -64.49 32.95
N LEU A 230 -29.67 -64.98 32.20
CA LEU A 230 -29.66 -66.35 31.67
C LEU A 230 -29.53 -67.38 32.80
N TYR A 231 -28.71 -67.11 33.81
CA TYR A 231 -28.56 -67.98 34.97
C TYR A 231 -29.82 -68.01 35.85
N ALA A 232 -30.49 -66.86 36.04
CA ALA A 232 -31.77 -66.81 36.76
C ALA A 232 -32.91 -67.59 36.05
N THR A 233 -32.82 -67.76 34.72
CA THR A 233 -33.82 -68.51 33.94
C THR A 233 -33.53 -70.03 33.95
N ALA A 234 -32.27 -70.43 34.12
CA ALA A 234 -31.86 -71.84 34.14
C ALA A 234 -32.17 -72.57 35.46
N GLU A 235 -32.29 -71.86 36.60
CA GLU A 235 -32.68 -72.48 37.88
C GLU A 235 -34.17 -72.88 37.97
N ASN A 236 -35.03 -72.46 37.03
CA ASN A 236 -36.46 -72.81 37.02
C ASN A 236 -36.83 -73.94 36.02
N GLY A 237 -35.85 -74.63 35.41
CA GLY A 237 -36.07 -75.71 34.45
C GLY A 237 -35.92 -77.11 35.07
N SER A 238 -37.03 -77.71 35.48
CA SER A 238 -37.11 -79.06 36.06
C SER A 238 -36.72 -80.20 35.10
N LEU A 239 -35.91 -81.13 35.61
CA LEU A 239 -35.51 -82.43 35.02
C LEU A 239 -36.71 -83.39 34.88
N ARG A 240 -36.88 -84.02 33.71
CA ARG A 240 -37.54 -85.35 33.62
C ARG A 240 -36.83 -86.32 32.68
N SER A 241 -36.22 -87.30 33.36
CA SER A 241 -36.02 -88.74 33.10
C SER A 241 -35.69 -89.27 31.69
N LEU A 242 -34.53 -89.92 31.65
CA LEU A 242 -34.20 -91.10 30.84
C LEU A 242 -35.21 -92.25 31.07
N GLU A 243 -35.55 -92.97 30.01
CA GLU A 243 -35.92 -94.38 30.07
C GLU A 243 -35.23 -95.12 28.90
N LYS A 244 -34.68 -96.30 29.19
CA LYS A 244 -33.69 -97.06 28.41
C LYS A 244 -34.38 -98.29 27.74
N PRO A 245 -33.67 -99.17 26.99
CA PRO A 245 -33.99 -99.53 25.62
C PRO A 245 -34.58 -100.96 25.49
N GLU A 246 -35.10 -101.32 24.33
CA GLU A 246 -35.10 -102.72 23.92
C GLU A 246 -35.05 -102.89 22.39
N HIS A 247 -34.28 -103.88 21.98
CA HIS A 247 -33.89 -104.25 20.62
C HIS A 247 -34.52 -105.60 20.29
N THR A 248 -34.69 -105.88 18.98
CA THR A 248 -34.96 -107.16 18.25
C THR A 248 -36.30 -107.12 17.51
N ASN A 249 -36.48 -107.70 16.32
CA ASN A 249 -35.63 -108.21 15.25
C ASN A 249 -36.51 -108.34 13.98
N ASN A 250 -35.85 -108.41 12.82
CA ASN A 250 -36.34 -108.77 11.47
C ASN A 250 -37.21 -107.75 10.71
#